data_AF-A0A7Y2HRW2-F1
#
_entry.id   AF-A0A7Y2HRW2-F1
#
_cell.length_a   1.000
_cell.length_b   1.000
_cell.length_c   1.000
_cell.angle_alpha   90.00
_cell.angle_beta   90.00
_cell.angle_gamma   90.00
#
_symmetry.space_group_name_H-M   'P 1'
#
loop_
_entity.id
_entity.type
_entity.pdbx_description
1 polymer ?
#
loop_
_entity_poly.entity_id
_entity_poly.type
_entity_poly.pdbx_seq_one_letter_code
_entity_poly.pdbx_strand_id
1 'polypeptide(L)'
;MKKTLVTLTLSLAMLSCSQPDGESAEVKRIDALARDYLFLELAMGQHDPDHVDAYFGPAEIRSAAEDAALTLDDILDGAEKLAADLATLDTSGDRQLQQRLAGLQSRLVALDTRIALQQGVRLDFDEESLRLFGTQAPHYDAAHFDAILAQIDALLPGPGPLASRVNALNDAFDIPADKLPAVFEAAIAECRRRTLRHIQLPENESFTIEYVTDKPWSGYNWYKGD
;
A
#
# COMPACT_ATOMS: atom_id res chain seq x y z
N MET A 1 -18.75 -72.19 -14.35
CA MET A 1 -17.33 -71.85 -14.58
C MET A 1 -17.18 -70.34 -14.39
N LYS A 2 -16.26 -69.94 -13.51
CA LYS A 2 -16.21 -68.61 -12.86
C LYS A 2 -15.90 -67.49 -13.86
N LYS A 3 -16.70 -66.42 -13.84
CA LYS A 3 -16.42 -65.15 -14.53
C LYS A 3 -15.49 -64.33 -13.65
N THR A 4 -14.26 -64.10 -14.09
CA THR A 4 -13.29 -63.27 -13.38
C THR A 4 -13.43 -61.82 -13.86
N LEU A 5 -13.98 -60.97 -13.00
CA LEU A 5 -14.08 -59.53 -13.20
C LEU A 5 -12.73 -58.92 -12.83
N VAL A 6 -11.99 -58.40 -13.80
CA VAL A 6 -10.72 -57.68 -13.59
C VAL A 6 -11.08 -56.21 -13.38
N THR A 7 -11.05 -55.75 -12.13
CA THR A 7 -11.23 -54.35 -11.77
C THR A 7 -9.91 -53.62 -12.01
N LEU A 8 -9.88 -52.73 -12.99
CA LEU A 8 -8.74 -51.87 -13.31
C LEU A 8 -8.75 -50.66 -12.36
N THR A 9 -7.97 -50.72 -11.28
CA THR A 9 -7.81 -49.60 -10.34
C THR A 9 -6.90 -48.55 -10.98
N LEU A 10 -7.48 -47.42 -11.41
CA LEU A 10 -6.75 -46.28 -11.94
C LEU A 10 -6.14 -45.50 -10.77
N SER A 11 -4.86 -45.73 -10.48
CA SER A 11 -4.10 -44.97 -9.49
C SER A 11 -3.83 -43.56 -9.99
N LEU A 12 -4.64 -42.60 -9.54
CA LEU A 12 -4.44 -41.18 -9.75
C LEU A 12 -3.20 -40.74 -8.95
N ALA A 13 -2.05 -40.59 -9.62
CA ALA A 13 -0.85 -40.03 -9.03
C ALA A 13 -1.11 -38.55 -8.72
N MET A 14 -1.32 -38.24 -7.44
CA MET A 14 -1.27 -36.87 -6.94
C MET A 14 0.17 -36.38 -7.09
N LEU A 15 0.44 -35.66 -8.17
CA LEU A 15 1.59 -34.76 -8.27
C LEU A 15 1.38 -33.66 -7.25
N SER A 16 1.77 -33.95 -6.00
CA SER A 16 2.06 -32.96 -5.00
C SER A 16 3.11 -32.03 -5.59
N CYS A 17 2.77 -30.77 -5.82
CA CYS A 17 3.75 -29.72 -6.02
C CYS A 17 4.56 -29.57 -4.73
N SER A 18 5.62 -30.36 -4.58
CA SER A 18 6.72 -30.06 -3.69
C SER A 18 7.41 -28.82 -4.27
N GLN A 19 7.01 -27.63 -3.79
CA GLN A 19 7.88 -26.47 -3.91
C GLN A 19 9.17 -26.81 -3.15
N PRO A 20 10.36 -26.63 -3.74
CA PRO A 20 11.59 -26.79 -2.98
C PRO A 20 11.59 -25.71 -1.89
N ASP A 21 11.75 -26.13 -0.64
CA ASP A 21 11.83 -25.28 0.58
C ASP A 21 13.09 -24.38 0.62
N GLY A 22 13.63 -24.01 -0.54
CA GLY A 22 14.81 -23.17 -0.69
C GLY A 22 14.46 -21.90 -1.45
N GLU A 23 14.46 -20.77 -0.74
CA GLU A 23 14.37 -19.45 -1.34
C GLU A 23 15.52 -19.23 -2.34
N SER A 24 15.19 -18.79 -3.56
CA SER A 24 16.16 -18.68 -4.65
C SER A 24 17.27 -17.68 -4.31
N ALA A 25 18.45 -17.83 -4.92
CA ALA A 25 19.57 -16.92 -4.69
C ALA A 25 19.17 -15.46 -4.99
N GLU A 26 18.38 -15.24 -6.03
CA GLU A 26 17.90 -13.91 -6.41
C GLU A 26 16.88 -13.34 -5.42
N VAL A 27 16.04 -14.17 -4.81
CA VAL A 27 15.15 -13.71 -3.74
C VAL A 27 15.95 -13.30 -2.49
N LYS A 28 17.00 -14.03 -2.12
CA LYS A 28 17.88 -13.61 -1.01
C LYS A 28 18.61 -12.31 -1.32
N ARG A 29 19.03 -12.12 -2.57
CA ARG A 29 19.67 -10.88 -3.02
C ARG A 29 18.70 -9.70 -2.96
N ILE A 30 17.47 -9.85 -3.44
CA ILE A 30 16.49 -8.75 -3.36
C ILE A 30 16.14 -8.40 -1.92
N ASP A 31 16.09 -9.37 -1.00
CA ASP A 31 15.86 -9.12 0.42
C ASP A 31 17.00 -8.31 1.06
N ALA A 32 18.26 -8.62 0.71
CA ALA A 32 19.40 -7.83 1.16
C ALA A 32 19.33 -6.39 0.65
N LEU A 33 19.08 -6.20 -0.66
CA LEU A 33 18.95 -4.88 -1.27
C LEU A 33 17.74 -4.10 -0.73
N ALA A 34 16.65 -4.78 -0.38
CA ALA A 34 15.51 -4.16 0.28
C ALA A 34 15.85 -3.66 1.70
N ARG A 35 16.74 -4.35 2.43
CA ARG A 35 17.24 -3.85 3.72
C ARG A 35 18.10 -2.61 3.56
N ASP A 36 18.95 -2.56 2.54
CA ASP A 36 19.76 -1.38 2.22
C ASP A 36 18.86 -0.18 1.85
N TYR A 37 17.80 -0.43 1.08
CA TYR A 37 16.77 0.58 0.81
C TYR A 37 16.12 1.12 2.09
N LEU A 38 15.70 0.24 3.02
CA LEU A 38 15.11 0.66 4.30
C LEU A 38 16.08 1.53 5.12
N PHE A 39 17.36 1.19 5.12
CA PHE A 39 18.38 1.99 5.79
C PHE A 39 18.46 3.41 5.20
N LEU A 40 18.45 3.54 3.87
CA LEU A 40 18.49 4.85 3.19
C LEU A 40 17.23 5.69 3.47
N GLU A 41 16.05 5.07 3.46
CA GLU A 41 14.78 5.74 3.79
C GLU A 41 14.77 6.26 5.25
N LEU A 42 15.30 5.48 6.19
CA LEU A 42 15.42 5.89 7.59
C LEU A 42 16.48 6.99 7.80
N ALA A 43 17.56 6.96 7.03
CA ALA A 43 18.57 8.02 7.02
C ALA A 43 17.98 9.33 6.46
N MET A 44 17.17 9.25 5.40
CA MET A 44 16.44 10.39 4.86
C MET A 44 15.48 11.01 5.88
N GLY A 45 14.84 10.19 6.72
CA GLY A 45 14.00 10.64 7.83
C GLY A 45 14.71 11.56 8.86
N GLN A 46 16.05 11.56 8.90
CA GLN A 46 16.81 12.51 9.73
C GLN A 46 16.85 13.93 9.14
N HIS A 47 16.63 14.07 7.83
CA HIS A 47 16.56 15.35 7.12
C HIS A 47 15.12 15.85 6.96
N ASP A 48 14.16 14.92 6.93
CA ASP A 48 12.73 15.20 6.79
C ASP A 48 11.94 14.35 7.80
N PRO A 49 11.54 14.92 8.96
CA PRO A 49 10.85 14.19 10.02
C PRO A 49 9.52 13.55 9.59
N ASP A 50 8.89 14.05 8.53
CA ASP A 50 7.60 13.55 8.01
C ASP A 50 7.78 12.54 6.86
N HIS A 51 9.02 12.18 6.51
CA HIS A 51 9.34 11.27 5.40
C HIS A 51 8.91 9.83 5.67
N VAL A 52 9.08 9.35 6.91
CA VAL A 52 8.68 8.01 7.34
C VAL A 52 7.60 8.10 8.41
N ASP A 53 6.33 7.94 8.02
CA ASP A 53 5.18 7.99 8.93
C ASP A 53 5.22 6.88 9.99
N ALA A 54 5.53 5.64 9.57
CA ALA A 54 5.68 4.52 10.48
C ALA A 54 6.68 3.47 9.96
N TYR A 55 7.53 2.98 10.87
CA TYR A 55 8.47 1.89 10.57
C TYR A 55 8.36 0.79 11.62
N PHE A 56 8.02 -0.40 11.12
CA PHE A 56 7.77 -1.64 11.88
C PHE A 56 8.84 -2.72 11.64
N GLY A 57 9.94 -2.36 10.96
CA GLY A 57 11.03 -3.29 10.72
C GLY A 57 11.98 -3.42 11.93
N PRO A 58 13.07 -4.19 11.78
CA PRO A 58 14.05 -4.40 12.84
C PRO A 58 14.60 -3.08 13.37
N ALA A 59 14.62 -2.92 14.71
CA ALA A 59 15.06 -1.69 15.37
C ALA A 59 16.52 -1.35 15.06
N GLU A 60 17.33 -2.37 14.79
CA GLU A 60 18.76 -2.23 14.51
C GLU A 60 19.03 -1.43 13.22
N ILE A 61 18.12 -1.51 12.23
CA ILE A 61 18.27 -0.73 10.99
C ILE A 61 18.03 0.75 11.27
N ARG A 62 17.03 1.07 12.10
CA ARG A 62 16.74 2.45 12.50
C ARG A 62 17.92 3.06 13.26
N SER A 63 18.41 2.36 14.28
CA SER A 63 19.57 2.83 15.05
C SER A 63 20.81 2.99 14.18
N ALA A 64 21.07 2.06 13.26
CA ALA A 64 22.20 2.19 12.33
C ALA A 64 22.06 3.42 11.41
N ALA A 65 20.86 3.71 10.92
CA ALA A 65 20.61 4.86 10.05
C ALA A 65 20.78 6.20 10.80
N GLU A 66 20.31 6.27 12.05
CA GLU A 66 20.51 7.41 12.95
C GLU A 66 22.00 7.62 13.26
N ASP A 67 22.71 6.55 13.64
CA ASP A 67 24.14 6.59 14.00
C ASP A 67 25.03 6.95 12.80
N ALA A 68 24.65 6.55 11.58
CA ALA A 68 25.42 6.83 10.38
C ALA A 68 25.47 8.32 10.03
N ALA A 69 24.46 9.09 10.43
CA ALA A 69 24.36 10.54 10.20
C ALA A 69 24.68 10.95 8.74
N LEU A 70 24.15 10.19 7.77
CA LEU A 70 24.40 10.42 6.35
C LEU A 70 23.92 11.79 5.91
N THR A 71 24.68 12.45 5.02
CA THR A 71 24.22 13.66 4.34
C THR A 71 23.25 13.30 3.20
N LEU A 72 22.52 14.29 2.68
CA LEU A 72 21.66 14.08 1.50
C LEU A 72 22.46 13.55 0.29
N ASP A 73 23.71 14.00 0.12
CA ASP A 73 24.58 13.52 -0.97
C ASP A 73 25.01 12.06 -0.74
N ASP A 74 25.31 11.66 0.51
CA ASP A 74 25.63 10.27 0.83
C ASP A 74 24.43 9.33 0.58
N ILE A 75 23.21 9.80 0.89
CA ILE A 75 21.96 9.05 0.65
C ILE A 75 21.73 8.91 -0.86
N LEU A 76 21.97 9.97 -1.63
CA LEU A 76 21.85 9.96 -3.09
C LEU A 76 22.82 8.96 -3.72
N ASP A 77 24.11 9.03 -3.37
CA ASP A 77 25.14 8.09 -3.83
C ASP A 77 24.76 6.63 -3.49
N GLY A 78 24.22 6.42 -2.28
CA GLY A 78 23.70 5.13 -1.83
C GLY A 78 22.53 4.63 -2.68
N ALA A 79 21.58 5.51 -2.99
CA ALA A 79 20.41 5.19 -3.81
C ALA A 79 20.79 4.86 -5.25
N GLU A 80 21.72 5.61 -5.85
CA GLU A 80 22.23 5.35 -7.20
C GLU A 80 22.94 4.00 -7.30
N LYS A 81 23.80 3.71 -6.32
CA LYS A 81 24.47 2.40 -6.24
C LYS A 81 23.46 1.27 -6.09
N LEU A 82 22.47 1.43 -5.22
CA LEU A 82 21.44 0.43 -5.00
C LEU A 82 20.59 0.19 -6.25
N ALA A 83 20.25 1.25 -6.99
CA ALA A 83 19.57 1.14 -8.28
C ALA A 83 20.40 0.35 -9.31
N ALA A 84 21.72 0.59 -9.35
CA ALA A 84 22.64 -0.16 -10.21
C ALA A 84 22.72 -1.64 -9.82
N ASP A 85 22.80 -1.95 -8.52
CA ASP A 85 22.83 -3.33 -8.02
C ASP A 85 21.53 -4.08 -8.36
N LEU A 86 20.38 -3.42 -8.21
CA LEU A 86 19.07 -3.97 -8.59
C LEU A 86 18.97 -4.29 -10.09
N ALA A 87 19.59 -3.48 -10.95
CA ALA A 87 19.62 -3.72 -12.39
C ALA A 87 20.41 -4.99 -12.79
N THR A 88 21.20 -5.56 -11.88
CA THR A 88 21.97 -6.80 -12.13
C THR A 88 21.20 -8.08 -11.79
N LEU A 89 20.01 -7.99 -11.19
CA LEU A 89 19.23 -9.16 -10.78
C LEU A 89 18.62 -9.87 -11.99
N ASP A 90 18.76 -11.20 -12.04
CA ASP A 90 18.09 -12.02 -13.04
C ASP A 90 16.71 -12.43 -12.51
N THR A 91 15.69 -11.76 -13.02
CA THR A 91 14.29 -12.02 -12.66
C THR A 91 13.55 -12.80 -13.75
N SER A 92 14.29 -13.40 -14.70
CA SER A 92 13.69 -14.17 -15.79
C SER A 92 12.95 -15.40 -15.24
N GLY A 93 11.73 -15.62 -15.76
CA GLY A 93 10.90 -16.75 -15.33
C GLY A 93 10.18 -16.58 -13.98
N ASP A 94 10.42 -15.50 -13.23
CA ASP A 94 9.73 -15.21 -11.97
C ASP A 94 9.01 -13.85 -12.02
N ARG A 95 7.70 -13.92 -12.30
CA ARG A 95 6.84 -12.72 -12.40
C ARG A 95 6.72 -11.98 -11.07
N GLN A 96 6.73 -12.68 -9.94
CA GLN A 96 6.61 -12.05 -8.63
C GLN A 96 7.88 -11.27 -8.32
N LEU A 97 9.04 -11.86 -8.59
CA LEU A 97 10.34 -11.20 -8.42
C LEU A 97 10.48 -9.98 -9.34
N GLN A 98 10.01 -10.06 -10.59
CA GLN A 98 9.93 -8.91 -11.50
C GLN A 98 9.11 -7.75 -10.92
N GLN A 99 7.96 -8.04 -10.32
CA GLN A 99 7.12 -7.02 -9.70
C GLN A 99 7.77 -6.41 -8.46
N ARG A 100 8.44 -7.22 -7.63
CA ARG A 100 9.19 -6.74 -6.46
C ARG A 100 10.34 -5.81 -6.89
N LEU A 101 11.10 -6.21 -7.91
CA LEU A 101 12.19 -5.40 -8.48
C LEU A 101 11.68 -4.06 -9.02
N ALA A 102 10.64 -4.08 -9.87
CA ALA A 102 10.06 -2.87 -10.43
C ALA A 102 9.52 -1.93 -9.33
N GLY A 103 8.90 -2.48 -8.29
CA GLY A 103 8.43 -1.72 -7.15
C GLY A 103 9.56 -1.10 -6.34
N LEU A 104 10.68 -1.78 -6.15
CA LEU A 104 11.83 -1.24 -5.42
C LEU A 104 12.55 -0.15 -6.22
N GLN A 105 12.71 -0.34 -7.53
CA GLN A 105 13.24 0.68 -8.44
C GLN A 105 12.39 1.95 -8.44
N SER A 106 11.05 1.81 -8.47
CA SER A 106 10.14 2.96 -8.42
C SER A 106 10.26 3.74 -7.11
N ARG A 107 10.50 3.05 -5.99
CA ARG A 107 10.73 3.70 -4.69
C ARG A 107 12.06 4.46 -4.63
N LEU A 108 13.11 3.95 -5.28
CA LEU A 108 14.38 4.69 -5.39
C LEU A 108 14.25 5.97 -6.22
N VAL A 109 13.42 5.97 -7.26
CA VAL A 109 13.07 7.19 -7.99
C VAL A 109 12.38 8.21 -7.08
N ALA A 110 11.47 7.74 -6.21
CA ALA A 110 10.81 8.60 -5.24
C ALA A 110 11.78 9.16 -4.18
N LEU A 111 12.75 8.36 -3.71
CA LEU A 111 13.80 8.79 -2.79
C LEU A 111 14.71 9.86 -3.41
N ASP A 112 15.25 9.61 -4.61
CA ASP A 112 16.02 10.60 -5.39
C ASP A 112 15.26 11.91 -5.55
N THR A 113 13.98 11.82 -5.93
CA THR A 113 13.12 12.99 -6.09
C THR A 113 12.94 13.75 -4.78
N ARG A 114 12.77 13.04 -3.65
CA ARG A 114 12.64 13.69 -2.34
C ARG A 114 13.91 14.41 -1.93
N ILE A 115 15.08 13.82 -2.20
CA ILE A 115 16.38 14.44 -1.97
C ILE A 115 16.50 15.72 -2.79
N ALA A 116 16.18 15.68 -4.08
CA ALA A 116 16.22 16.85 -4.96
C ALA A 116 15.31 17.99 -4.44
N LEU A 117 14.08 17.67 -4.01
CA LEU A 117 13.15 18.65 -3.43
C LEU A 117 13.72 19.28 -2.15
N GLN A 118 14.33 18.48 -1.26
CA GLN A 118 15.02 18.98 -0.05
C GLN A 118 16.24 19.85 -0.37
N GLN A 119 16.92 19.58 -1.49
CA GLN A 119 18.01 20.42 -2.02
C GLN A 119 17.52 21.68 -2.75
N GLY A 120 16.20 21.92 -2.80
CA GLY A 120 15.61 23.15 -3.33
C GLY A 120 15.14 23.07 -4.78
N VAL A 121 15.21 21.90 -5.43
CA VAL A 121 14.60 21.70 -6.75
C VAL A 121 13.09 21.94 -6.66
N ARG A 122 12.51 22.47 -7.75
CA ARG A 122 11.07 22.67 -7.89
C ARG A 122 10.64 21.99 -9.18
N LEU A 123 9.68 21.08 -9.05
CA LEU A 123 9.05 20.38 -10.16
C LEU A 123 7.66 20.97 -10.38
N ASP A 124 7.11 20.78 -11.58
CA ASP A 124 5.67 20.97 -11.73
C ASP A 124 4.91 19.82 -11.05
N PHE A 125 3.61 20.05 -10.77
CA PHE A 125 2.79 19.11 -10.02
C PHE A 125 2.72 17.72 -10.66
N ASP A 126 2.64 17.67 -12.00
CA ASP A 126 2.50 16.43 -12.75
C ASP A 126 3.79 15.62 -12.74
N GLU A 127 4.94 16.27 -12.87
CA GLU A 127 6.25 15.64 -12.77
C GLU A 127 6.52 15.16 -11.34
N GLU A 128 6.22 15.99 -10.34
CA GLU A 128 6.36 15.61 -8.93
C GLU A 128 5.48 14.41 -8.59
N SER A 129 4.20 14.43 -9.01
CA SER A 129 3.26 13.34 -8.76
C SER A 129 3.72 12.04 -9.44
N LEU A 130 4.21 12.13 -10.67
CA LEU A 130 4.70 10.97 -11.41
C LEU A 130 5.93 10.35 -10.74
N ARG A 131 6.89 11.17 -10.33
CA ARG A 131 8.15 10.70 -9.75
C ARG A 131 7.98 10.17 -8.32
N LEU A 132 7.14 10.79 -7.50
CA LEU A 132 6.90 10.37 -6.11
C LEU A 132 5.90 9.22 -5.99
N PHE A 133 4.86 9.20 -6.83
CA PHE A 133 3.72 8.28 -6.68
C PHE A 133 3.47 7.38 -7.90
N GLY A 134 4.22 7.55 -8.98
CA GLY A 134 4.07 6.75 -10.19
C GLY A 134 2.79 7.03 -10.99
N THR A 135 2.14 8.16 -10.74
CA THR A 135 0.85 8.50 -11.37
C THR A 135 0.71 9.99 -11.63
N GLN A 136 -0.15 10.35 -12.57
CA GLN A 136 -0.54 11.72 -12.85
C GLN A 136 -2.06 11.84 -12.82
N ALA A 137 -2.55 12.99 -12.33
CA ALA A 137 -3.97 13.25 -12.37
C ALA A 137 -4.41 13.50 -13.83
N PRO A 138 -5.51 12.89 -14.29
CA PRO A 138 -6.08 13.24 -15.58
C PRO A 138 -6.56 14.69 -15.57
N HIS A 139 -6.44 15.34 -16.72
CA HIS A 139 -6.91 16.71 -16.92
C HIS A 139 -8.30 16.71 -17.55
N TYR A 140 -9.22 17.48 -16.94
CA TYR A 140 -10.59 17.62 -17.40
C TYR A 140 -10.97 19.10 -17.51
N ASP A 141 -11.84 19.42 -18.46
CA ASP A 141 -12.41 20.76 -18.59
C ASP A 141 -13.65 20.94 -17.70
N ALA A 142 -14.17 22.17 -17.65
CA ALA A 142 -15.38 22.45 -16.88
C ALA A 142 -16.60 21.64 -17.38
N ALA A 143 -16.70 21.40 -18.69
CA ALA A 143 -17.82 20.68 -19.28
C ALA A 143 -17.89 19.21 -18.83
N HIS A 144 -16.74 18.57 -18.61
CA HIS A 144 -16.67 17.25 -17.99
C HIS A 144 -17.31 17.24 -16.60
N PHE A 145 -16.96 18.21 -15.76
CA PHE A 145 -17.52 18.30 -14.40
C PHE A 145 -19.00 18.67 -14.42
N ASP A 146 -19.46 19.55 -15.32
CA ASP A 146 -20.88 19.88 -15.49
C ASP A 146 -21.70 18.64 -15.87
N ALA A 147 -21.18 17.76 -16.74
CA ALA A 147 -21.84 16.52 -17.10
C ALA A 147 -21.97 15.54 -15.91
N ILE A 148 -21.00 15.51 -15.01
CA ILE A 148 -21.08 14.72 -13.76
C ILE A 148 -22.10 15.36 -12.80
N LEU A 149 -22.07 16.68 -12.63
CA LEU A 149 -23.03 17.39 -11.79
C LEU A 149 -24.48 17.17 -12.26
N ALA A 150 -24.72 17.15 -13.57
CA ALA A 150 -26.03 16.83 -14.13
C ALA A 150 -26.49 15.39 -13.80
N GLN A 151 -25.58 14.42 -13.79
CA GLN A 151 -25.90 13.05 -13.36
C GLN A 151 -26.25 12.98 -11.88
N ILE A 152 -25.50 13.68 -11.02
CA ILE A 152 -25.80 13.75 -9.58
C ILE A 152 -27.15 14.48 -9.36
N ASP A 153 -27.40 15.57 -10.08
CA ASP A 153 -28.66 16.33 -10.01
C ASP A 153 -29.87 15.45 -10.33
N ALA A 154 -29.78 14.60 -11.36
CA ALA A 154 -30.82 13.65 -11.73
C ALA A 154 -31.07 12.55 -10.69
N LEU A 155 -30.06 12.18 -9.89
CA LEU A 155 -30.17 11.15 -8.84
C LEU A 155 -30.80 11.70 -7.56
N LEU A 156 -30.67 12.99 -7.28
CA LEU A 156 -31.10 13.59 -6.03
C LEU A 156 -32.49 14.23 -6.15
N PRO A 157 -33.52 13.67 -5.50
CA PRO A 157 -34.87 14.21 -5.55
C PRO A 157 -34.97 15.55 -4.80
N GLY A 158 -36.00 16.32 -5.13
CA GLY A 158 -36.35 17.55 -4.43
C GLY A 158 -35.96 18.83 -5.20
N PRO A 159 -36.58 19.97 -4.85
CA PRO A 159 -36.28 21.25 -5.48
C PRO A 159 -35.04 21.91 -4.86
N GLY A 160 -34.51 22.94 -5.54
CA GLY A 160 -33.44 23.80 -5.02
C GLY A 160 -32.03 23.43 -5.52
N PRO A 161 -31.00 24.19 -5.10
CA PRO A 161 -29.63 24.01 -5.57
C PRO A 161 -29.08 22.62 -5.26
N LEU A 162 -28.33 22.04 -6.21
CA LEU A 162 -27.73 20.71 -6.09
C LEU A 162 -26.94 20.53 -4.77
N ALA A 163 -26.09 21.49 -4.43
CA ALA A 163 -25.28 21.43 -3.20
C ALA A 163 -26.14 21.29 -1.93
N SER A 164 -27.29 21.96 -1.85
CA SER A 164 -28.21 21.83 -0.72
C SER A 164 -28.86 20.45 -0.66
N ARG A 165 -29.16 19.84 -1.82
CA ARG A 165 -29.73 18.48 -1.89
C ARG A 165 -28.70 17.41 -1.51
N VAL A 166 -27.44 17.60 -1.91
CA VAL A 166 -26.31 16.75 -1.48
C VAL A 166 -26.12 16.83 0.03
N ASN A 167 -26.10 18.04 0.60
CA ASN A 167 -25.95 18.20 2.04
C ASN A 167 -27.12 17.56 2.79
N ALA A 168 -28.36 17.79 2.36
CA ALA A 168 -29.52 17.16 2.97
C ALA A 168 -29.49 15.62 2.91
N LEU A 169 -28.91 15.05 1.84
CA LEU A 169 -28.66 13.61 1.77
C LEU A 169 -27.63 13.17 2.80
N ASN A 170 -26.49 13.87 2.90
CA ASN A 170 -25.44 13.55 3.86
C ASN A 170 -25.93 13.66 5.31
N ASP A 171 -26.67 14.73 5.64
CA ASP A 171 -27.26 14.97 6.96
C ASP A 171 -28.22 13.82 7.37
N ALA A 172 -28.88 13.18 6.41
CA ALA A 172 -29.75 12.02 6.68
C ALA A 172 -28.97 10.78 7.14
N PHE A 173 -27.65 10.76 6.95
CA PHE A 173 -26.74 9.71 7.41
C PHE A 173 -25.96 10.11 8.67
N ASP A 174 -26.24 11.26 9.28
CA ASP A 174 -25.62 11.65 10.54
C ASP A 174 -26.02 10.67 11.65
N ILE A 175 -25.00 10.03 12.23
CA ILE A 175 -25.17 9.07 13.32
C ILE A 175 -25.03 9.82 14.65
N PRO A 176 -26.06 9.82 15.52
CA PRO A 176 -25.95 10.36 16.86
C PRO A 176 -24.76 9.76 17.62
N ALA A 177 -24.03 10.58 18.36
CA ALA A 177 -22.78 10.17 19.02
C ALA A 177 -22.94 8.94 19.94
N ASP A 178 -24.07 8.85 20.65
CA ASP A 178 -24.41 7.72 21.53
C ASP A 178 -24.67 6.40 20.76
N LYS A 179 -24.90 6.47 19.45
CA LYS A 179 -25.13 5.31 18.59
C LYS A 179 -23.89 4.88 17.81
N LEU A 180 -22.83 5.70 17.78
CA LEU A 180 -21.60 5.37 17.05
C LEU A 180 -21.06 3.98 17.41
N PRO A 181 -20.92 3.59 18.70
CA PRO A 181 -20.41 2.26 19.05
C PRO A 181 -21.20 1.12 18.39
N ALA A 182 -22.53 1.14 18.53
CA ALA A 182 -23.38 0.09 17.98
C ALA A 182 -23.32 0.01 16.45
N VAL A 183 -23.25 1.15 15.76
CA VAL A 183 -23.17 1.19 14.29
C VAL A 183 -21.82 0.66 13.81
N PHE A 184 -20.71 1.12 14.40
CA PHE A 184 -19.38 0.65 14.03
C PHE A 184 -19.19 -0.83 14.33
N GLU A 185 -19.62 -1.32 15.49
CA GLU A 185 -19.58 -2.75 15.84
C GLU A 185 -20.32 -3.61 14.79
N ALA A 186 -21.53 -3.20 14.42
CA ALA A 186 -22.32 -3.90 13.40
C ALA A 186 -21.66 -3.87 12.02
N ALA A 187 -21.14 -2.71 11.60
CA ALA A 187 -20.46 -2.55 10.32
C ALA A 187 -19.20 -3.43 10.25
N ILE A 188 -18.41 -3.47 11.32
CA ILE A 188 -17.17 -4.25 11.40
C ILE A 188 -17.47 -5.75 11.37
N ALA A 189 -18.44 -6.20 12.15
CA ALA A 189 -18.85 -7.60 12.15
C ALA A 189 -19.28 -8.05 10.75
N GLU A 190 -20.05 -7.23 10.04
CA GLU A 190 -20.51 -7.53 8.68
C GLU A 190 -19.37 -7.49 7.65
N CYS A 191 -18.49 -6.49 7.73
CA CYS A 191 -17.29 -6.41 6.89
C CYS A 191 -16.42 -7.66 7.09
N ARG A 192 -16.10 -8.04 8.33
CA ARG A 192 -15.33 -9.25 8.65
C ARG A 192 -16.00 -10.49 8.07
N ARG A 193 -17.32 -10.64 8.28
CA ARG A 193 -18.08 -11.79 7.79
C ARG A 193 -18.07 -11.91 6.26
N ARG A 194 -18.05 -10.80 5.53
CA ARG A 194 -17.92 -10.79 4.06
C ARG A 194 -16.48 -11.07 3.64
N THR A 195 -15.50 -10.42 4.26
CA THR A 195 -14.07 -10.60 3.96
C THR A 195 -13.64 -12.05 4.09
N LEU A 196 -14.04 -12.76 5.17
CA LEU A 196 -13.69 -14.16 5.41
C LEU A 196 -14.18 -15.15 4.35
N ARG A 197 -15.11 -14.74 3.46
CA ARG A 197 -15.54 -15.56 2.33
C ARG A 197 -14.57 -15.52 1.15
N HIS A 198 -13.70 -14.50 1.11
CA HIS A 198 -12.84 -14.19 -0.03
C HIS A 198 -11.36 -14.18 0.34
N ILE A 199 -11.02 -13.83 1.59
CA ILE A 199 -9.67 -13.63 2.06
C ILE A 199 -9.52 -14.32 3.42
N GLN A 200 -8.50 -15.17 3.54
CA GLN A 200 -8.10 -15.73 4.83
C GLN A 200 -7.36 -14.65 5.63
N LEU A 201 -7.80 -14.41 6.86
CA LEU A 201 -7.15 -13.47 7.78
C LEU A 201 -6.23 -14.23 8.75
N PRO A 202 -5.14 -13.61 9.24
CA PRO A 202 -4.33 -14.17 10.31
C PRO A 202 -5.17 -14.53 11.54
N GLU A 203 -4.79 -15.59 12.27
CA GLU A 203 -5.55 -16.06 13.44
C GLU A 203 -5.65 -15.00 14.54
N ASN A 204 -4.63 -14.14 14.65
CA ASN A 204 -4.51 -13.05 15.62
C ASN A 204 -4.98 -11.68 15.08
N GLU A 205 -5.58 -11.61 13.89
CA GLU A 205 -6.01 -10.33 13.33
C GLU A 205 -7.14 -9.71 14.18
N SER A 206 -6.87 -8.51 14.69
CA SER A 206 -7.78 -7.73 15.51
C SER A 206 -7.43 -6.24 15.41
N PHE A 207 -8.39 -5.39 15.75
CA PHE A 207 -8.18 -3.96 15.93
C PHE A 207 -9.11 -3.42 17.01
N THR A 208 -8.73 -2.27 17.58
CA THR A 208 -9.52 -1.55 18.56
C THR A 208 -9.94 -0.21 17.96
N ILE A 209 -11.16 0.22 18.25
CA ILE A 209 -11.65 1.55 17.87
C ILE A 209 -11.52 2.46 19.08
N GLU A 210 -10.95 3.63 18.84
CA GLU A 210 -10.94 4.74 19.79
C GLU A 210 -11.70 5.91 19.17
N TYR A 211 -12.69 6.42 19.90
CA TYR A 211 -13.45 7.60 19.48
C TYR A 211 -12.77 8.85 20.02
N VAL A 212 -12.47 9.78 19.14
CA VAL A 212 -11.77 11.03 19.47
C VAL A 212 -12.55 12.24 18.95
N THR A 213 -12.41 13.36 19.64
CA THR A 213 -12.88 14.67 19.20
C THR A 213 -11.68 15.59 18.94
N ASP A 214 -11.94 16.76 18.33
CA ASP A 214 -10.95 17.82 18.17
C ASP A 214 -9.71 17.41 17.35
N LYS A 215 -9.93 16.54 16.35
CA LYS A 215 -8.91 16.13 15.38
C LYS A 215 -9.21 16.73 14.01
N PRO A 216 -8.19 17.04 13.21
CA PRO A 216 -8.37 17.59 11.85
C PRO A 216 -8.79 16.52 10.82
N TRP A 217 -9.04 15.28 11.26
CA TRP A 217 -9.35 14.13 10.43
C TRP A 217 -10.58 13.38 10.94
N SER A 218 -11.29 12.71 10.02
CA SER A 218 -12.52 11.93 10.32
C SER A 218 -12.27 10.49 10.73
N GLY A 219 -11.05 9.99 10.50
CA GLY A 219 -10.61 8.66 10.90
C GLY A 219 -9.12 8.49 10.64
N TYR A 220 -8.48 7.69 11.48
CA TYR A 220 -7.06 7.38 11.36
C TYR A 220 -6.81 5.96 11.85
N ASN A 221 -5.86 5.25 11.24
CA ASN A 221 -5.47 3.92 11.67
C ASN A 221 -3.97 3.87 11.92
N TRP A 222 -3.57 3.12 12.94
CA TRP A 222 -2.17 2.78 13.20
C TRP A 222 -2.04 1.26 13.20
N TYR A 223 -1.11 0.74 12.40
CA TYR A 223 -0.77 -0.68 12.46
C TYR A 223 0.12 -0.92 13.68
N LYS A 224 -0.14 -1.96 14.48
CA LYS A 224 0.64 -2.25 15.69
C LYS A 224 1.79 -3.23 15.47
N GLY A 225 1.72 -4.09 14.46
CA GLY A 225 2.80 -5.03 14.14
C GLY A 225 2.85 -6.32 14.98
N ASP A 226 1.96 -6.46 15.96
CA ASP A 226 1.87 -7.62 16.87
C ASP A 226 1.13 -8.83 16.26
#